data_AF-A0A8H4IXE7-F1
#
_entry.id   AF-A0A8H4IXE7-F1
#
_cell.length_a   1.000
_cell.length_b   1.000
_cell.length_c   1.000
_cell.angle_alpha   90.00
_cell.angle_beta   90.00
_cell.angle_gamma   90.00
#
_symmetry.space_group_name_H-M   'P 1'
#
loop_
_entity.id
_entity.type
_entity.pdbx_description
1 polymer ?
#
loop_
_entity_poly.entity_id
_entity_poly.type
_entity_poly.pdbx_seq_one_letter_code
_entity_poly.pdbx_strand_id
1 'polypeptide(L)'
;MPYNNLNRSKGMLQSSHAPHMQAASRSSVGLLNPAAGSFNPQAFTNRSTRDTFASSQPYNSPNEDTSTAVVPHEPQHEGKEQITVRASELHQLTDLFNEEILSLRKDIEMLKQGGWTVTVGAFQPPKQIDLSQVEATRQRLQNSCGLLGALKSHAHFFSPATAKTQIEGPPSPPLTPVRASAIGTSPNAPKAESVCQNQDQTSSTPTNGLLGSKHATNRAVSHVNPKPIEGQSDEPLTLPPAHPDTPLPSTEDPSFTHMSSAGNWQPLAIRNLRPLADDATHPIPKPAVMETFSWDFLRKFLLGKWWSPGFYYHPVSEGTSIIPSRTYYLLDTPSDPYVPREPGAHGAKLIAFFNPENPKDVDGDIAANAFDNVPVFVSGSAWACRHNFPDEAISGRDGYVYMGMYNQLRFSDKLDYDRLVEQVPNSIKMYWAEQLADITRPTWVTEALMKAFEPKPEYGGPLPGAGEDDVVRKEVGRHLRDLKEWEVEARKKVEKLTKEDVLKAFGDEDAADPPGLRLWWEYLQCVGWDRGFYDVLVREQDKWVAKEKKVDVDREGW
;
A
#
# COMPACT_ATOMS: atom_id res chain seq x y z
N MET A 1 -25.83 32.57 -73.63
CA MET A 1 -24.99 33.16 -74.71
C MET A 1 -23.55 33.19 -74.19
N PRO A 2 -22.56 32.73 -74.98
CA PRO A 2 -21.84 31.45 -74.74
C PRO A 2 -20.31 31.64 -74.55
N TYR A 3 -19.47 30.67 -74.13
CA TYR A 3 -19.02 29.41 -74.79
C TYR A 3 -18.19 28.55 -73.78
N ASN A 4 -18.46 27.24 -73.58
CA ASN A 4 -17.79 26.03 -74.14
C ASN A 4 -16.37 25.71 -73.58
N ASN A 5 -15.86 24.47 -73.39
CA ASN A 5 -16.35 23.08 -73.53
C ASN A 5 -15.28 22.06 -73.00
N LEU A 6 -15.75 20.93 -72.42
CA LEU A 6 -15.41 19.49 -72.63
C LEU A 6 -13.97 18.90 -72.59
N ASN A 7 -13.74 17.89 -71.73
CA ASN A 7 -13.62 16.41 -72.03
C ASN A 7 -13.32 15.61 -70.73
N ARG A 8 -14.16 14.68 -70.18
CA ARG A 8 -14.42 13.23 -70.49
C ARG A 8 -13.14 12.34 -70.52
N SER A 9 -13.04 11.13 -69.94
CA SER A 9 -14.05 10.11 -69.55
C SER A 9 -13.48 8.86 -68.79
N LYS A 10 -14.37 8.15 -68.05
CA LYS A 10 -14.45 6.68 -67.76
C LYS A 10 -13.38 6.06 -66.84
N GLY A 11 -13.66 5.08 -65.97
CA GLY A 11 -14.80 4.17 -65.81
C GLY A 11 -14.71 3.38 -64.49
N MET A 12 -15.66 2.46 -64.29
CA MET A 12 -16.23 2.01 -63.02
C MET A 12 -16.05 0.48 -62.83
N LEU A 13 -16.23 0.02 -61.58
CA LEU A 13 -16.69 -1.31 -61.11
C LEU A 13 -15.69 -2.44 -60.74
N GLN A 14 -15.77 -2.80 -59.45
CA GLN A 14 -15.98 -4.13 -58.83
C GLN A 14 -15.08 -5.33 -59.20
N SER A 15 -14.52 -5.99 -58.17
CA SER A 15 -14.79 -7.42 -57.91
C SER A 15 -14.25 -7.88 -56.55
N SER A 16 -14.97 -8.84 -55.98
CA SER A 16 -14.86 -9.52 -54.70
C SER A 16 -14.13 -10.88 -54.78
N HIS A 17 -13.80 -11.40 -53.58
CA HIS A 17 -13.53 -12.79 -53.17
C HIS A 17 -12.11 -13.41 -53.25
N ALA A 18 -11.85 -14.17 -52.17
CA ALA A 18 -10.64 -14.86 -51.69
C ALA A 18 -10.27 -16.12 -52.52
N PRO A 19 -9.23 -16.96 -52.21
CA PRO A 19 -9.05 -17.68 -50.92
C PRO A 19 -7.60 -18.04 -50.47
N HIS A 20 -7.55 -18.64 -49.28
CA HIS A 20 -6.52 -19.44 -48.61
C HIS A 20 -5.62 -20.34 -49.49
N MET A 21 -4.36 -20.54 -49.08
CA MET A 21 -3.68 -21.85 -48.94
C MET A 21 -2.38 -21.73 -48.12
N GLN A 22 -2.04 -22.81 -47.42
CA GLN A 22 -0.94 -22.98 -46.46
C GLN A 22 0.38 -23.48 -47.10
N ALA A 23 1.43 -23.37 -46.27
CA ALA A 23 2.61 -24.24 -46.12
C ALA A 23 3.83 -24.03 -47.04
N ALA A 24 4.99 -23.73 -46.43
CA ALA A 24 6.14 -24.64 -46.36
C ALA A 24 7.35 -23.99 -45.68
N SER A 25 7.97 -24.76 -44.79
CA SER A 25 9.26 -24.51 -44.13
C SER A 25 10.43 -24.50 -45.12
N ARG A 26 11.42 -23.63 -44.91
CA ARG A 26 12.84 -23.90 -45.26
C ARG A 26 13.79 -22.96 -44.54
N SER A 27 14.89 -23.56 -44.09
CA SER A 27 16.03 -22.96 -43.40
C SER A 27 16.78 -21.97 -44.29
N SER A 28 17.36 -20.94 -43.67
CA SER A 28 18.65 -20.43 -44.12
C SER A 28 19.41 -19.81 -42.95
N VAL A 29 20.64 -20.30 -42.82
CA VAL A 29 21.71 -19.85 -41.93
C VAL A 29 22.21 -18.50 -42.45
N GLY A 30 22.28 -17.50 -41.58
CA GLY A 30 22.86 -16.19 -41.89
C GLY A 30 23.83 -15.78 -40.79
N LEU A 31 25.13 -15.89 -41.10
CA LEU A 31 26.24 -15.43 -40.28
C LEU A 31 26.13 -13.93 -39.96
N LEU A 32 26.23 -13.57 -38.68
CA LEU A 32 26.52 -12.20 -38.25
C LEU A 32 28.02 -12.05 -37.99
N ASN A 33 28.56 -11.02 -38.62
CA ASN A 33 29.96 -10.62 -38.65
C ASN A 33 30.37 -9.96 -37.31
N PRO A 34 31.45 -10.40 -36.65
CA PRO A 34 31.95 -9.84 -35.40
C PRO A 34 32.91 -8.67 -35.68
N ALA A 35 32.36 -7.45 -35.82
CA ALA A 35 33.18 -6.24 -35.84
C ALA A 35 32.36 -5.03 -35.36
N ALA A 36 32.30 -4.85 -34.04
CA ALA A 36 31.91 -3.58 -33.44
C ALA A 36 32.66 -3.38 -32.11
N GLY A 37 33.61 -2.44 -32.13
CA GLY A 37 33.92 -1.59 -30.98
C GLY A 37 34.80 -2.15 -29.87
N SER A 38 36.11 -2.27 -30.11
CA SER A 38 37.11 -2.24 -29.05
C SER A 38 37.18 -0.83 -28.46
N PHE A 39 36.68 -0.64 -27.24
CA PHE A 39 36.88 0.57 -26.45
C PHE A 39 37.94 0.29 -25.37
N ASN A 40 39.00 1.10 -25.37
CA ASN A 40 40.20 0.92 -24.56
C ASN A 40 40.45 2.21 -23.77
N PRO A 41 40.21 2.26 -22.44
CA PRO A 41 40.68 3.38 -21.64
C PRO A 41 42.07 3.05 -21.07
N GLN A 42 43.08 3.72 -21.61
CA GLN A 42 44.41 3.76 -21.04
C GLN A 42 44.42 4.60 -19.74
N ALA A 43 45.03 3.99 -18.71
CA ALA A 43 46.01 4.56 -17.79
C ALA A 43 45.75 5.94 -17.16
N PHE A 44 45.29 5.93 -15.91
CA PHE A 44 45.80 6.87 -14.90
C PHE A 44 46.72 6.11 -13.95
N THR A 45 48.01 6.43 -14.02
CA THR A 45 49.03 6.01 -13.07
C THR A 45 49.38 7.16 -12.14
N ASN A 46 49.71 6.77 -10.89
CA ASN A 46 50.50 7.48 -9.89
C ASN A 46 49.78 8.59 -9.09
N ARG A 47 50.02 8.76 -7.78
CA ARG A 47 51.25 8.49 -7.05
C ARG A 47 50.98 8.44 -5.54
N SER A 48 51.51 7.40 -4.90
CA SER A 48 51.72 7.33 -3.46
C SER A 48 52.99 8.14 -3.12
N THR A 49 52.87 9.11 -2.20
CA THR A 49 54.03 9.76 -1.56
C THR A 49 53.93 9.52 -0.06
N ARG A 50 54.73 8.56 0.37
CA ARG A 50 55.19 8.37 1.73
C ARG A 50 56.42 9.27 1.86
N ASP A 51 56.40 10.23 2.76
CA ASP A 51 57.64 10.79 3.28
C ASP A 51 57.52 11.17 4.75
N THR A 52 58.62 10.86 5.44
CA THR A 52 58.87 10.87 6.87
C THR A 52 59.63 12.14 7.18
N PHE A 53 59.25 12.97 8.16
CA PHE A 53 60.22 13.80 8.90
C PHE A 53 59.74 14.18 10.30
N ALA A 54 60.75 14.45 11.12
CA ALA A 54 60.81 14.39 12.58
C ALA A 54 60.24 15.61 13.34
N SER A 55 59.76 15.32 14.55
CA SER A 55 60.15 15.93 15.83
C SER A 55 60.34 17.46 15.94
N SER A 56 59.44 18.11 16.68
CA SER A 56 59.78 19.12 17.69
C SER A 56 58.65 19.31 18.72
N GLN A 57 58.95 19.05 19.99
CA GLN A 57 58.23 19.49 21.21
C GLN A 57 58.41 21.03 21.44
N PRO A 58 58.03 21.60 22.61
CA PRO A 58 56.70 21.68 23.27
C PRO A 58 56.33 23.15 23.61
N TYR A 59 55.08 23.42 24.02
CA TYR A 59 54.77 24.59 24.84
C TYR A 59 53.84 24.22 26.00
N ASN A 60 54.23 24.70 27.17
CA ASN A 60 53.61 24.53 28.49
C ASN A 60 52.52 25.58 28.76
N SER A 61 51.44 25.11 29.40
CA SER A 61 50.71 25.71 30.57
C SER A 61 49.88 27.01 30.41
N PRO A 62 48.97 27.35 31.37
CA PRO A 62 48.32 26.54 32.42
C PRO A 62 46.78 26.73 32.58
N ASN A 63 46.19 25.82 33.37
CA ASN A 63 45.04 25.90 34.31
C ASN A 63 43.88 26.88 34.10
N GLU A 64 42.65 26.36 34.17
CA GLU A 64 41.71 26.80 35.22
C GLU A 64 40.68 25.70 35.57
N ASP A 65 40.52 25.51 36.87
CA ASP A 65 39.66 24.55 37.55
C ASP A 65 38.18 24.95 37.47
N THR A 66 37.28 24.00 37.19
CA THR A 66 35.93 24.06 37.77
C THR A 66 35.40 22.66 38.03
N SER A 67 35.41 22.28 39.30
CA SER A 67 34.72 21.10 39.83
C SER A 67 33.21 21.34 39.85
N THR A 68 32.44 20.41 39.29
CA THR A 68 31.03 20.22 39.65
C THR A 68 30.72 18.74 39.79
N ALA A 69 29.96 18.45 40.84
CA ALA A 69 29.78 17.16 41.49
C ALA A 69 29.16 16.08 40.59
N VAL A 70 29.73 14.88 40.72
CA VAL A 70 29.20 13.61 40.22
C VAL A 70 28.08 13.15 41.16
N VAL A 71 26.86 13.04 40.62
CA VAL A 71 25.73 12.32 41.23
C VAL A 71 25.83 10.86 40.80
N PRO A 72 25.78 9.86 41.72
CA PRO A 72 25.83 8.46 41.34
C PRO A 72 24.48 8.03 40.78
N HIS A 73 24.40 7.79 39.46
CA HIS A 73 23.29 7.06 38.87
C HIS A 73 23.51 5.55 39.01
N GLU A 74 22.57 4.94 39.70
CA GLU A 74 22.37 3.50 39.86
C GLU A 74 22.14 2.85 38.47
N PRO A 75 22.82 1.74 38.13
CA PRO A 75 22.66 1.12 36.82
C PRO A 75 21.29 0.44 36.72
N GLN A 76 20.40 1.00 35.91
CA GLN A 76 19.17 0.32 35.51
C GLN A 76 19.53 -0.91 34.69
N HIS A 77 19.09 -2.06 35.20
CA HIS A 77 19.15 -3.36 34.54
C HIS A 77 18.44 -3.29 33.18
N GLU A 78 19.22 -3.34 32.09
CA GLU A 78 18.72 -3.66 30.75
C GLU A 78 18.04 -5.03 30.80
N GLY A 79 16.73 -5.03 30.55
CA GLY A 79 15.94 -6.24 30.34
C GLY A 79 16.45 -6.96 29.11
N LYS A 80 17.25 -8.01 29.31
CA LYS A 80 17.49 -9.03 28.30
C LYS A 80 16.16 -9.72 28.03
N GLU A 81 15.47 -9.30 26.96
CA GLU A 81 14.41 -10.11 26.36
C GLU A 81 15.04 -11.43 25.90
N GLN A 82 14.97 -12.44 26.76
CA GLN A 82 15.25 -13.81 26.38
C GLN A 82 14.16 -14.24 25.41
N ILE A 83 14.52 -14.32 24.13
CA ILE A 83 13.73 -15.00 23.09
C ILE A 83 13.55 -16.44 23.56
N THR A 84 12.43 -16.71 24.21
CA THR A 84 12.03 -18.04 24.66
C THR A 84 11.26 -18.68 23.53
N VAL A 85 11.98 -19.23 22.55
CA VAL A 85 11.38 -20.11 21.54
C VAL A 85 10.80 -21.31 22.27
N ARG A 86 9.48 -21.49 22.21
CA ARG A 86 8.86 -22.63 22.89
C ARG A 86 9.26 -23.90 22.15
N ALA A 87 9.65 -24.94 22.87
CA ALA A 87 10.01 -26.22 22.27
C ALA A 87 8.89 -26.79 21.35
N SER A 88 7.63 -26.42 21.62
CA SER A 88 6.49 -26.75 20.77
C SER A 88 6.52 -26.07 19.39
N GLU A 89 6.97 -24.82 19.30
CA GLU A 89 7.08 -24.08 18.04
C GLU A 89 8.19 -24.67 17.17
N LEU A 90 9.30 -25.08 17.79
CA LEU A 90 10.39 -25.75 17.08
C LEU A 90 9.97 -27.14 16.57
N HIS A 91 9.11 -27.84 17.30
CA HIS A 91 8.53 -29.11 16.87
C HIS A 91 7.57 -28.92 15.69
N GLN A 92 6.67 -27.95 15.78
CA GLN A 92 5.75 -27.61 14.69
C GLN A 92 6.50 -27.22 13.40
N LEU A 93 7.56 -26.43 13.53
CA LEU A 93 8.39 -26.06 12.38
C LEU A 93 9.11 -27.28 11.79
N THR A 94 9.59 -28.19 12.63
CA THR A 94 10.23 -29.44 12.19
C THR A 94 9.23 -30.35 11.44
N ASP A 95 8.00 -30.44 11.93
CA ASP A 95 6.94 -31.23 11.30
C ASP A 95 6.54 -30.64 9.95
N LEU A 96 6.40 -29.32 9.85
CA LEU A 96 6.13 -28.61 8.58
C LEU A 96 7.22 -28.88 7.53
N PHE A 97 8.50 -28.75 7.91
CA PHE A 97 9.60 -29.05 6.99
C PHE A 97 9.61 -30.51 6.55
N ASN A 98 9.26 -31.45 7.44
CA ASN A 98 9.18 -32.86 7.08
C ASN A 98 8.03 -33.13 6.09
N GLU A 99 6.86 -32.52 6.29
CA GLU A 99 5.74 -32.64 5.36
C GLU A 99 6.08 -32.06 3.98
N GLU A 100 6.72 -30.91 3.93
CA GLU A 100 7.11 -30.26 2.66
C GLU A 100 8.18 -31.06 1.91
N ILE A 101 9.17 -31.62 2.61
CA ILE A 101 10.16 -32.54 2.02
C ILE A 101 9.50 -33.80 1.48
N LEU A 102 8.50 -34.36 2.18
CA LEU A 102 7.77 -35.53 1.70
C LEU A 102 6.90 -35.21 0.48
N SER A 103 6.25 -34.03 0.46
CA SER A 103 5.49 -33.55 -0.69
C SER A 103 6.38 -33.39 -1.91
N LEU A 104 7.53 -32.70 -1.75
CA LEU A 104 8.48 -32.49 -2.84
C LEU A 104 9.01 -33.81 -3.41
N ARG A 105 9.27 -34.82 -2.56
CA ARG A 105 9.66 -36.16 -3.02
C ARG A 105 8.58 -36.83 -3.84
N LYS A 106 7.31 -36.70 -3.43
CA LYS A 106 6.17 -37.26 -4.16
C LYS A 106 6.03 -36.62 -5.53
N ASP A 107 6.20 -35.31 -5.63
CA ASP A 107 6.13 -34.59 -6.90
C ASP A 107 7.29 -34.96 -7.83
N ILE A 108 8.51 -35.10 -7.30
CA ILE A 108 9.66 -35.59 -8.06
C ILE A 108 9.41 -37.00 -8.62
N GLU A 109 8.87 -37.91 -7.82
CA GLU A 109 8.55 -39.27 -8.28
C GLU A 109 7.41 -39.27 -9.31
N MET A 110 6.39 -38.43 -9.14
CA MET A 110 5.31 -38.27 -10.12
C MET A 110 5.85 -37.79 -11.47
N LEU A 111 6.76 -36.82 -11.47
CA LEU A 111 7.41 -36.31 -12.67
C LEU A 111 8.27 -37.39 -13.35
N LYS A 112 9.03 -38.17 -12.58
CA LYS A 112 9.80 -39.30 -13.12
C LYS A 112 8.90 -40.38 -13.74
N GLN A 113 7.79 -40.71 -13.09
CA GLN A 113 6.80 -41.67 -13.62
C GLN A 113 6.18 -41.17 -14.94
N GLY A 114 6.05 -39.85 -15.11
CA GLY A 114 5.65 -39.22 -16.37
C GLY A 114 6.74 -39.16 -17.46
N GLY A 115 7.91 -39.77 -17.24
CA GLY A 115 9.03 -39.77 -18.19
C GLY A 115 9.87 -38.48 -18.19
N TRP A 116 9.65 -37.58 -17.24
CA TRP A 116 10.41 -36.33 -17.14
C TRP A 116 11.75 -36.56 -16.43
N THR A 117 12.82 -36.00 -16.99
CA THR A 117 14.14 -36.01 -16.34
C THR A 117 14.22 -34.82 -15.38
N VAL A 118 14.08 -35.08 -14.08
CA VAL A 118 14.17 -34.04 -13.03
C VAL A 118 15.59 -34.01 -12.45
N THR A 119 16.24 -32.85 -12.52
CA THR A 119 17.57 -32.61 -11.93
C THR A 119 17.43 -31.57 -10.81
N VAL A 120 17.66 -31.94 -9.56
CA VAL A 120 17.49 -31.04 -8.41
C VAL A 120 18.84 -30.41 -8.03
N GLY A 121 19.18 -29.29 -8.67
CA GLY A 121 20.33 -28.43 -8.30
C GLY A 121 21.68 -29.14 -8.13
N ALA A 122 22.59 -28.54 -7.35
CA ALA A 122 23.95 -29.05 -7.10
C ALA A 122 24.02 -30.36 -6.29
N PHE A 123 22.88 -30.94 -5.92
CA PHE A 123 22.80 -32.20 -5.21
C PHE A 123 22.44 -33.32 -6.19
N GLN A 124 23.44 -33.80 -6.93
CA GLN A 124 23.30 -35.11 -7.56
C GLN A 124 22.96 -36.13 -6.46
N PRO A 125 21.87 -36.91 -6.57
CA PRO A 125 21.61 -37.96 -5.62
C PRO A 125 22.84 -38.89 -5.61
N PRO A 126 23.51 -39.10 -4.46
CA PRO A 126 24.64 -40.00 -4.41
C PRO A 126 24.18 -41.36 -4.94
N LYS A 127 24.94 -41.93 -5.88
CA LYS A 127 24.59 -43.18 -6.58
C LYS A 127 24.36 -44.37 -5.63
N GLN A 128 24.75 -44.22 -4.36
CA GLN A 128 24.36 -45.07 -3.24
C GLN A 128 24.22 -44.19 -2.01
N ILE A 129 23.04 -44.20 -1.39
CA ILE A 129 22.87 -43.66 -0.04
C ILE A 129 23.39 -44.72 0.91
N ASP A 130 24.53 -44.44 1.55
CA ASP A 130 25.03 -45.24 2.64
C ASP A 130 24.15 -44.98 3.87
N LEU A 131 23.23 -45.90 4.14
CA LEU A 131 22.30 -45.83 5.28
C LEU A 131 23.04 -45.67 6.62
N SER A 132 24.29 -46.14 6.71
CA SER A 132 25.10 -45.98 7.93
C SER A 132 25.51 -44.53 8.19
N GLN A 133 25.75 -43.72 7.15
CA GLN A 133 26.04 -42.29 7.31
C GLN A 133 24.80 -41.50 7.72
N VAL A 134 23.62 -41.90 7.23
CA VAL A 134 22.34 -41.28 7.62
C VAL A 134 22.06 -41.54 9.09
N GLU A 135 22.24 -42.79 9.55
CA GLU A 135 22.08 -43.17 10.95
C GLU A 135 23.10 -42.44 11.85
N ALA A 136 24.36 -42.36 11.43
CA ALA A 136 25.41 -41.66 12.16
C ALA A 136 25.16 -40.14 12.26
N THR A 137 24.58 -39.54 11.22
CA THR A 137 24.20 -38.11 11.21
C THR A 137 23.00 -37.86 12.12
N ARG A 138 22.01 -38.77 12.11
CA ARG A 138 20.87 -38.77 13.03
C ARG A 138 21.33 -38.89 14.48
N GLN A 139 22.27 -39.79 14.76
CA GLN A 139 22.87 -39.96 16.09
C GLN A 139 23.67 -38.74 16.52
N ARG A 140 24.43 -38.10 15.61
CA ARG A 140 25.12 -36.84 15.91
C ARG A 140 24.14 -35.74 16.27
N LEU A 141 23.06 -35.58 15.52
CA LEU A 141 22.03 -34.56 15.80
C LEU A 141 21.33 -34.81 17.14
N GLN A 142 20.98 -36.06 17.44
CA GLN A 142 20.42 -36.44 18.73
C GLN A 142 21.38 -36.16 19.89
N ASN A 143 22.68 -36.41 19.69
CA ASN A 143 23.71 -36.19 20.70
C ASN A 143 24.14 -34.71 20.81
N SER A 144 23.98 -33.92 19.75
CA SER A 144 24.32 -32.49 19.73
C SER A 144 23.21 -31.59 20.28
N CYS A 145 21.99 -32.11 20.46
CA CYS A 145 20.88 -31.41 21.12
C CYS A 145 21.03 -31.34 22.67
N GLY A 146 22.24 -31.03 23.15
CA GLY A 146 22.56 -30.83 24.57
C GLY A 146 21.81 -29.67 25.24
N LEU A 147 21.08 -28.85 24.48
CA LEU A 147 20.24 -27.78 24.99
C LEU A 147 19.00 -28.29 25.74
N LEU A 148 18.44 -29.45 25.32
CA LEU A 148 17.25 -30.04 25.95
C LEU A 148 17.58 -30.80 27.26
N GLY A 149 18.83 -31.24 27.42
CA GLY A 149 19.32 -31.84 28.67
C GLY A 149 19.53 -30.82 29.78
N ALA A 150 19.96 -29.59 29.43
CA ALA A 150 20.24 -28.53 30.39
C ALA A 150 18.99 -27.88 30.99
N LEU A 151 17.85 -27.93 30.29
CA LEU A 151 16.59 -27.33 30.76
C LEU A 151 15.79 -28.25 31.71
N LYS A 152 16.03 -29.56 31.70
CA LYS A 152 15.38 -30.49 32.65
C LYS A 152 16.03 -30.51 34.04
N SER A 153 17.29 -30.09 34.16
CA SER A 153 18.01 -30.08 35.45
C SER A 153 17.72 -28.87 36.33
N HIS A 154 16.98 -27.85 35.84
CA HIS A 154 16.59 -26.67 36.64
C HIS A 154 15.17 -26.74 37.25
N ALA A 155 14.37 -27.76 36.96
CA ALA A 155 12.97 -27.83 37.39
C ALA A 155 12.75 -28.47 38.79
N HIS A 156 13.80 -28.80 39.55
CA HIS A 156 13.68 -29.54 40.82
C HIS A 156 13.98 -28.75 42.10
N PHE A 157 14.19 -27.43 42.06
CA PHE A 157 14.68 -26.69 43.24
C PHE A 157 13.69 -25.78 44.00
N PHE A 158 12.41 -25.66 43.63
CA PHE A 158 11.49 -24.87 44.45
C PHE A 158 10.08 -25.47 44.60
N SER A 159 9.77 -25.87 45.83
CA SER A 159 8.41 -25.98 46.39
C SER A 159 8.52 -26.01 47.94
N PRO A 160 7.49 -25.68 48.72
CA PRO A 160 6.91 -24.35 48.89
C PRO A 160 6.80 -23.94 50.39
N ALA A 161 6.74 -22.64 50.71
CA ALA A 161 6.21 -22.19 52.00
C ALA A 161 5.67 -20.74 51.96
N THR A 162 4.40 -20.62 52.38
CA THR A 162 3.73 -19.48 53.05
C THR A 162 3.72 -18.09 52.39
N ALA A 163 2.53 -17.60 52.00
CA ALA A 163 1.72 -16.69 52.83
C ALA A 163 0.54 -16.09 52.02
N LYS A 164 -0.59 -15.94 52.71
CA LYS A 164 -1.87 -15.35 52.26
C LYS A 164 -1.74 -13.85 52.02
N THR A 165 -2.41 -13.33 51.00
CA THR A 165 -3.28 -12.13 51.13
C THR A 165 -4.28 -12.06 49.97
N GLN A 166 -5.56 -12.06 50.33
CA GLN A 166 -6.72 -11.77 49.47
C GLN A 166 -6.76 -10.27 49.12
N ILE A 167 -7.11 -9.93 47.88
CA ILE A 167 -8.04 -8.82 47.58
C ILE A 167 -8.93 -9.29 46.42
N GLU A 168 -10.24 -9.16 46.63
CA GLU A 168 -11.35 -9.60 45.78
C GLU A 168 -11.58 -8.68 44.57
N GLY A 169 -12.01 -9.26 43.46
CA GLY A 169 -12.69 -8.61 42.33
C GLY A 169 -13.67 -9.61 41.67
N PRO A 170 -14.86 -9.18 41.20
CA PRO A 170 -16.02 -10.06 41.04
C PRO A 170 -16.04 -10.89 39.73
N PRO A 171 -16.83 -12.00 39.69
CA PRO A 171 -16.71 -13.04 38.67
C PRO A 171 -17.64 -12.82 37.47
N SER A 172 -17.14 -13.12 36.27
CA SER A 172 -17.97 -13.37 35.07
C SER A 172 -18.37 -14.85 34.97
N PRO A 173 -19.59 -15.17 34.48
CA PRO A 173 -20.16 -16.52 34.55
C PRO A 173 -19.65 -17.47 33.43
N PRO A 174 -19.74 -18.79 33.63
CA PRO A 174 -19.18 -19.80 32.72
C PRO A 174 -20.13 -20.13 31.56
N LEU A 175 -19.58 -20.24 30.35
CA LEU A 175 -20.25 -20.82 29.20
C LEU A 175 -20.27 -22.36 29.31
N THR A 176 -21.47 -22.92 29.26
CA THR A 176 -21.72 -24.36 29.12
C THR A 176 -21.75 -24.75 27.63
N PRO A 177 -21.32 -25.97 27.27
CA PRO A 177 -21.36 -26.45 25.90
C PRO A 177 -22.74 -27.02 25.55
N VAL A 178 -23.36 -26.52 24.48
CA VAL A 178 -24.59 -27.11 23.93
C VAL A 178 -24.25 -28.29 23.03
N ARG A 179 -24.96 -29.37 23.36
CA ARG A 179 -24.95 -30.73 22.85
C ARG A 179 -25.47 -30.78 21.40
N ALA A 180 -24.71 -31.39 20.50
CA ALA A 180 -25.18 -31.81 19.18
C ALA A 180 -26.03 -33.09 19.31
N SER A 181 -27.23 -33.07 18.73
CA SER A 181 -28.05 -34.26 18.47
C SER A 181 -28.26 -34.39 16.97
N ALA A 182 -27.88 -35.55 16.46
CA ALA A 182 -28.07 -36.01 15.09
C ALA A 182 -29.49 -36.59 14.87
N ILE A 183 -29.74 -36.99 13.62
CA ILE A 183 -30.87 -37.74 13.03
C ILE A 183 -31.97 -36.82 12.46
N GLY A 184 -32.38 -36.89 11.19
CA GLY A 184 -32.02 -37.78 10.08
C GLY A 184 -32.96 -37.55 8.88
N THR A 185 -32.52 -38.04 7.71
CA THR A 185 -33.30 -38.51 6.53
C THR A 185 -34.15 -37.54 5.69
N SER A 186 -33.73 -37.44 4.42
CA SER A 186 -34.42 -37.13 3.13
C SER A 186 -35.72 -37.95 2.92
N PRO A 187 -36.53 -37.84 1.83
CA PRO A 187 -36.42 -37.02 0.60
C PRO A 187 -37.75 -36.37 0.10
N ASN A 188 -37.67 -35.45 -0.89
CA ASN A 188 -38.39 -35.50 -2.18
C ASN A 188 -38.45 -34.14 -2.91
N ALA A 189 -38.14 -34.18 -4.21
CA ALA A 189 -38.56 -33.21 -5.22
C ALA A 189 -40.05 -33.44 -5.59
N PRO A 190 -40.74 -32.49 -6.25
CA PRO A 190 -40.68 -32.47 -7.71
C PRO A 190 -40.82 -31.09 -8.41
N LYS A 191 -40.33 -31.12 -9.66
CA LYS A 191 -40.72 -30.48 -10.94
C LYS A 191 -41.70 -29.29 -11.02
N ALA A 192 -41.35 -28.45 -12.00
CA ALA A 192 -42.06 -27.35 -12.64
C ALA A 192 -43.33 -27.71 -13.44
N GLU A 193 -44.21 -26.72 -13.60
CA GLU A 193 -45.04 -26.36 -14.79
C GLU A 193 -45.72 -25.01 -14.46
N SER A 194 -45.45 -23.92 -15.20
CA SER A 194 -46.23 -23.41 -16.35
C SER A 194 -47.72 -23.19 -16.09
N VAL A 195 -48.20 -21.94 -16.21
CA VAL A 195 -49.37 -21.53 -17.03
C VAL A 195 -49.66 -20.03 -16.80
N CYS A 196 -49.80 -19.29 -17.90
CA CYS A 196 -50.31 -17.93 -17.99
C CYS A 196 -51.85 -17.91 -17.87
N GLN A 197 -52.46 -16.84 -17.32
CA GLN A 197 -53.55 -16.08 -17.98
C GLN A 197 -54.17 -14.98 -17.07
N ASN A 198 -54.32 -13.80 -17.67
CA ASN A 198 -55.48 -12.86 -17.66
C ASN A 198 -55.86 -12.13 -16.36
N GLN A 199 -55.72 -10.79 -16.33
CA GLN A 199 -56.70 -9.73 -16.71
C GLN A 199 -57.84 -9.56 -15.71
N ASP A 200 -57.83 -8.44 -14.97
CA ASP A 200 -58.85 -7.37 -15.03
C ASP A 200 -58.61 -6.38 -13.86
N GLN A 201 -58.29 -5.12 -14.16
CA GLN A 201 -59.19 -3.96 -14.03
C GLN A 201 -60.00 -3.93 -12.72
N THR A 202 -59.70 -2.97 -11.85
CA THR A 202 -60.72 -2.03 -11.36
C THR A 202 -60.07 -0.82 -10.68
N SER A 203 -60.47 0.33 -11.19
CA SER A 203 -60.40 1.66 -10.63
C SER A 203 -61.00 1.77 -9.22
N SER A 204 -60.37 2.53 -8.33
CA SER A 204 -61.08 3.49 -7.47
C SER A 204 -60.11 4.42 -6.74
N THR A 205 -60.08 5.67 -7.19
CA THR A 205 -59.87 6.85 -6.34
C THR A 205 -61.10 6.99 -5.42
N PRO A 206 -60.99 7.58 -4.22
CA PRO A 206 -61.45 8.96 -4.12
C PRO A 206 -60.76 9.86 -3.06
N THR A 207 -60.67 11.15 -3.42
CA THR A 207 -60.96 12.38 -2.63
C THR A 207 -60.32 12.70 -1.27
N ASN A 208 -59.69 13.89 -1.27
CA ASN A 208 -59.88 15.08 -0.41
C ASN A 208 -59.65 15.04 1.11
N GLY A 209 -58.78 15.97 1.54
CA GLY A 209 -58.74 16.68 2.83
C GLY A 209 -57.35 17.30 2.97
N LEU A 210 -57.08 18.60 2.80
CA LEU A 210 -57.72 19.86 3.21
C LEU A 210 -57.81 20.09 4.73
N LEU A 211 -56.65 20.25 5.36
CA LEU A 211 -56.40 21.04 6.59
C LEU A 211 -54.89 21.33 6.54
N GLY A 212 -54.38 22.56 6.41
CA GLY A 212 -54.73 23.75 7.15
C GLY A 212 -53.73 23.91 8.29
N SER A 213 -52.56 24.50 8.05
CA SER A 213 -51.81 25.16 9.13
C SER A 213 -50.91 26.26 8.59
N LYS A 214 -51.29 27.47 8.98
CA LYS A 214 -50.59 28.73 8.77
C LYS A 214 -49.65 28.90 9.96
N HIS A 215 -48.36 29.13 9.73
CA HIS A 215 -47.58 30.03 10.58
C HIS A 215 -46.51 30.71 9.75
N ALA A 216 -46.81 31.97 9.45
CA ALA A 216 -45.86 32.97 9.00
C ALA A 216 -45.09 33.48 10.22
N THR A 217 -43.77 33.57 10.11
CA THR A 217 -43.02 34.56 10.90
C THR A 217 -41.94 35.15 10.01
N ASN A 218 -42.20 36.38 9.59
CA ASN A 218 -41.27 37.25 8.89
C ASN A 218 -40.09 37.57 9.83
N ARG A 219 -38.86 37.37 9.37
CA ARG A 219 -37.69 38.05 9.94
C ARG A 219 -37.02 38.85 8.84
N ALA A 220 -37.24 40.16 8.93
CA ALA A 220 -36.63 41.17 8.09
C ALA A 220 -35.10 41.11 8.21
N VAL A 221 -34.42 41.03 7.07
CA VAL A 221 -32.98 41.24 6.96
C VAL A 221 -32.79 42.68 6.49
N SER A 222 -32.22 43.48 7.38
CA SER A 222 -31.86 44.87 7.17
C SER A 222 -30.77 44.97 6.11
N HIS A 223 -31.10 45.59 4.98
CA HIS A 223 -30.14 46.08 4.00
C HIS A 223 -29.25 47.16 4.66
N VAL A 224 -27.99 46.84 4.91
CA VAL A 224 -26.96 47.85 5.23
C VAL A 224 -26.22 48.17 3.96
N ASN A 225 -26.33 49.43 3.55
CA ASN A 225 -25.72 50.03 2.37
C ASN A 225 -24.34 50.56 2.77
N PRO A 226 -23.19 50.05 2.27
CA PRO A 226 -21.90 50.62 2.58
C PRO A 226 -21.62 51.86 1.72
N LYS A 227 -21.31 52.94 2.43
CA LYS A 227 -20.91 54.26 1.96
C LYS A 227 -19.55 54.16 1.21
N PRO A 228 -19.31 54.93 0.13
CA PRO A 228 -18.02 54.92 -0.54
C PRO A 228 -16.98 55.64 0.32
N ILE A 229 -15.85 54.99 0.59
CA ILE A 229 -14.66 55.62 1.17
C ILE A 229 -13.76 55.99 -0.01
N GLU A 230 -13.74 57.28 -0.34
CA GLU A 230 -12.72 57.89 -1.20
C GLU A 230 -11.43 58.08 -0.38
N GLY A 231 -10.31 57.68 -0.96
CA GLY A 231 -8.97 58.05 -0.47
C GLY A 231 -8.05 56.86 -0.21
N GLN A 232 -7.55 56.23 -1.26
CA GLN A 232 -6.33 55.43 -1.17
C GLN A 232 -5.45 55.75 -2.38
N SER A 233 -4.33 56.38 -2.07
CA SER A 233 -3.26 56.79 -2.97
C SER A 233 -2.50 55.58 -3.49
N ASP A 234 -2.39 55.48 -4.81
CA ASP A 234 -1.53 54.55 -5.53
C ASP A 234 -0.05 54.81 -5.19
N GLU A 235 0.56 53.93 -4.40
CA GLU A 235 2.01 53.85 -4.25
C GLU A 235 2.49 52.58 -4.98
N PRO A 236 3.31 52.70 -6.05
CA PRO A 236 3.74 51.56 -6.84
C PRO A 236 4.74 50.70 -6.07
N LEU A 237 4.33 49.48 -5.73
CA LEU A 237 5.21 48.44 -5.18
C LEU A 237 6.35 48.16 -6.17
N THR A 238 7.54 48.64 -5.81
CA THR A 238 8.78 48.37 -6.52
C THR A 238 9.25 46.97 -6.12
N LEU A 239 9.08 46.01 -7.02
CA LEU A 239 9.61 44.65 -6.86
C LEU A 239 11.15 44.66 -6.85
N PRO A 240 11.79 43.82 -6.02
CA PRO A 240 13.25 43.71 -5.98
C PRO A 240 13.81 43.21 -7.33
N PRO A 241 15.02 43.65 -7.73
CA PRO A 241 15.62 43.29 -9.00
C PRO A 241 15.88 41.78 -9.08
N ALA A 242 15.24 41.14 -10.05
CA ALA A 242 15.46 39.74 -10.39
C ALA A 242 16.92 39.50 -10.82
N HIS A 243 17.54 38.45 -10.30
CA HIS A 243 18.92 38.07 -10.62
C HIS A 243 19.01 37.62 -12.08
N PRO A 244 19.96 38.12 -12.90
CA PRO A 244 20.01 37.89 -14.35
C PRO A 244 20.29 36.44 -14.78
N ASP A 245 20.58 35.54 -13.83
CA ASP A 245 20.96 34.15 -14.10
C ASP A 245 19.89 33.13 -13.68
N THR A 246 18.71 33.57 -13.24
CA THR A 246 17.59 32.64 -13.01
C THR A 246 16.83 32.46 -14.32
N PRO A 247 16.88 31.27 -14.97
CA PRO A 247 16.09 31.04 -16.17
C PRO A 247 14.61 31.25 -15.84
N LEU A 248 14.01 32.26 -16.45
CA LEU A 248 12.56 32.46 -16.38
C LEU A 248 11.90 31.25 -17.04
N PRO A 249 10.99 30.52 -16.35
CA PRO A 249 10.28 29.43 -16.96
C PRO A 249 9.56 29.97 -18.21
N SER A 250 9.85 29.36 -19.37
CA SER A 250 9.29 29.78 -20.65
C SER A 250 7.77 29.69 -20.58
N THR A 251 7.10 30.84 -20.52
CA THR A 251 5.65 31.00 -20.45
C THR A 251 4.91 30.55 -21.71
N GLU A 252 5.61 30.01 -22.72
CA GLU A 252 5.06 29.75 -24.05
C GLU A 252 4.68 28.28 -24.30
N ASP A 253 4.76 27.38 -23.32
CA ASP A 253 4.16 26.06 -23.47
C ASP A 253 2.67 26.09 -23.09
N PRO A 254 1.73 26.04 -24.05
CA PRO A 254 0.29 26.07 -23.78
C PRO A 254 -0.19 24.85 -22.97
N SER A 255 0.62 23.81 -22.81
CA SER A 255 0.33 22.69 -21.90
C SER A 255 0.54 23.04 -20.43
N PHE A 256 1.38 24.04 -20.12
CA PHE A 256 1.77 24.39 -18.75
C PHE A 256 0.79 25.38 -18.10
N THR A 257 0.40 26.42 -18.83
CA THR A 257 -0.44 27.51 -18.28
C THR A 257 -1.90 27.10 -18.06
N HIS A 258 -2.38 26.03 -18.72
CA HIS A 258 -3.76 25.56 -18.60
C HIS A 258 -3.96 24.53 -17.46
N MET A 259 -2.90 24.05 -16.82
CA MET A 259 -2.95 22.92 -15.90
C MET A 259 -2.86 23.30 -14.41
N SER A 260 -2.08 24.30 -14.04
CA SER A 260 -1.79 24.61 -12.62
C SER A 260 -2.82 25.51 -11.92
N SER A 261 -3.72 26.17 -12.64
CA SER A 261 -4.72 27.09 -12.08
C SER A 261 -6.13 26.50 -11.97
N ALA A 262 -6.38 25.30 -12.49
CA ALA A 262 -7.73 24.77 -12.67
C ALA A 262 -8.28 23.92 -11.50
N GLY A 263 -7.50 23.65 -10.45
CA GLY A 263 -7.92 22.79 -9.32
C GLY A 263 -8.40 21.38 -9.73
N ASN A 264 -8.15 21.01 -10.98
CA ASN A 264 -8.75 19.88 -11.66
C ASN A 264 -7.71 19.00 -12.37
N TRP A 265 -6.44 19.15 -12.03
CA TRP A 265 -5.41 18.29 -12.58
C TRP A 265 -5.62 16.84 -12.15
N GLN A 266 -5.34 15.90 -13.06
CA GLN A 266 -5.28 14.47 -12.80
C GLN A 266 -4.12 13.87 -13.60
N PRO A 267 -3.49 12.79 -13.13
CA PRO A 267 -2.45 12.10 -13.86
C PRO A 267 -2.92 11.68 -15.26
N LEU A 268 -2.02 11.71 -16.24
CA LEU A 268 -2.33 11.36 -17.62
C LEU A 268 -2.96 9.96 -17.75
N ALA A 269 -2.52 9.01 -16.93
CA ALA A 269 -3.09 7.67 -16.91
C ALA A 269 -4.60 7.68 -16.61
N ILE A 270 -5.04 8.47 -15.63
CA ILE A 270 -6.45 8.62 -15.25
C ILE A 270 -7.25 9.33 -16.34
N ARG A 271 -6.67 10.39 -16.92
CA ARG A 271 -7.32 11.16 -18.01
C ARG A 271 -7.57 10.33 -19.27
N ASN A 272 -6.75 9.31 -19.50
CA ASN A 272 -6.87 8.43 -20.66
C ASN A 272 -7.81 7.24 -20.43
N LEU A 273 -8.27 7.01 -19.20
CA LEU A 273 -9.28 6.00 -18.92
C LEU A 273 -10.63 6.44 -19.49
N ARG A 274 -11.33 5.49 -20.12
CA ARG A 274 -12.68 5.73 -20.61
C ARG A 274 -13.62 5.84 -19.41
N PRO A 275 -14.40 6.92 -19.29
CA PRO A 275 -15.46 7.01 -18.28
C PRO A 275 -16.39 5.79 -18.31
N LEU A 276 -16.99 5.46 -17.17
CA LEU A 276 -18.06 4.46 -17.14
C LEU A 276 -19.19 4.86 -18.09
N ALA A 277 -19.80 3.86 -18.71
CA ALA A 277 -20.92 4.09 -19.62
C ALA A 277 -22.13 4.65 -18.87
N ASP A 278 -22.93 5.47 -19.54
CA ASP A 278 -24.05 6.21 -18.92
C ASP A 278 -25.09 5.29 -18.28
N ASP A 279 -25.27 4.08 -18.82
CA ASP A 279 -26.15 3.04 -18.26
C ASP A 279 -25.65 2.49 -16.92
N ALA A 280 -24.33 2.48 -16.70
CA ALA A 280 -23.72 2.10 -15.44
C ALA A 280 -23.69 3.24 -14.42
N THR A 281 -23.67 4.50 -14.86
CA THR A 281 -23.64 5.68 -13.97
C THR A 281 -25.03 6.20 -13.59
N HIS A 282 -26.02 6.09 -14.47
CA HIS A 282 -27.40 6.53 -14.21
C HIS A 282 -28.06 5.89 -12.97
N PRO A 283 -27.82 4.62 -12.62
CA PRO A 283 -28.38 4.00 -11.42
C PRO A 283 -27.76 4.48 -10.10
N ILE A 284 -26.62 5.18 -10.16
CA ILE A 284 -25.90 5.66 -8.98
C ILE A 284 -26.75 6.75 -8.31
N PRO A 285 -27.08 6.62 -7.02
CA PRO A 285 -27.87 7.62 -6.32
C PRO A 285 -27.17 8.99 -6.33
N LYS A 286 -27.96 10.05 -6.40
CA LYS A 286 -27.42 11.41 -6.32
C LYS A 286 -26.85 11.68 -4.92
N PRO A 287 -25.88 12.61 -4.79
CA PRO A 287 -25.25 12.92 -3.51
C PRO A 287 -26.20 13.20 -2.36
N ALA A 288 -27.26 13.97 -2.61
CA ALA A 288 -28.24 14.35 -1.60
C ALA A 288 -29.01 13.16 -0.97
N VAL A 289 -28.91 11.96 -1.54
CA VAL A 289 -29.61 10.77 -1.05
C VAL A 289 -28.68 9.61 -0.71
N MET A 290 -27.36 9.81 -0.82
CA MET A 290 -26.38 8.80 -0.41
C MET A 290 -26.10 8.88 1.08
N GLU A 291 -26.07 7.73 1.74
CA GLU A 291 -25.67 7.56 3.12
C GLU A 291 -24.14 7.61 3.22
N THR A 292 -23.65 8.20 4.30
CA THR A 292 -22.23 8.23 4.63
C THR A 292 -21.94 7.26 5.76
N PHE A 293 -20.81 6.57 5.67
CA PHE A 293 -20.40 5.55 6.61
C PHE A 293 -19.37 6.11 7.59
N SER A 294 -19.50 5.84 8.89
CA SER A 294 -18.43 6.19 9.83
C SER A 294 -17.22 5.27 9.65
N TRP A 295 -16.03 5.79 9.95
CA TRP A 295 -14.79 5.02 9.93
C TRP A 295 -14.88 3.74 10.78
N ASP A 296 -15.41 3.87 12.00
CA ASP A 296 -15.56 2.76 12.94
C ASP A 296 -16.49 1.67 12.40
N PHE A 297 -17.60 2.07 11.77
CA PHE A 297 -18.51 1.12 11.14
C PHE A 297 -17.80 0.37 10.02
N LEU A 298 -17.16 1.07 9.09
CA LEU A 298 -16.47 0.43 7.96
C LEU A 298 -15.42 -0.57 8.44
N ARG A 299 -14.56 -0.18 9.39
CA ARG A 299 -13.53 -1.07 9.93
C ARG A 299 -14.08 -2.28 10.67
N LYS A 300 -15.12 -2.12 11.49
CA LYS A 300 -15.69 -3.22 12.27
C LYS A 300 -16.57 -4.14 11.43
N PHE A 301 -17.20 -3.61 10.39
CA PHE A 301 -18.09 -4.37 9.51
C PHE A 301 -17.35 -5.06 8.37
N LEU A 302 -16.46 -4.35 7.67
CA LEU A 302 -15.65 -4.90 6.58
C LEU A 302 -14.43 -5.68 7.09
N LEU A 303 -14.11 -5.54 8.38
CA LEU A 303 -12.91 -6.09 9.02
C LEU A 303 -11.63 -5.56 8.36
N GLY A 304 -10.55 -6.32 8.39
CA GLY A 304 -9.29 -5.95 7.78
C GLY A 304 -8.32 -5.19 8.69
N LYS A 305 -7.05 -5.47 8.44
CA LYS A 305 -5.90 -4.78 9.01
C LYS A 305 -5.45 -3.69 8.05
N TRP A 306 -4.95 -2.61 8.63
CA TRP A 306 -4.25 -1.58 7.86
C TRP A 306 -3.02 -2.24 7.19
N TRP A 307 -2.96 -2.20 5.86
CA TRP A 307 -1.92 -2.88 5.07
C TRP A 307 -0.92 -1.89 4.49
N SER A 308 -1.43 -0.79 3.96
CA SER A 308 -0.69 0.38 3.53
C SER A 308 -1.57 1.62 3.73
N PRO A 309 -1.05 2.84 3.60
CA PRO A 309 -1.82 4.06 3.81
C PRO A 309 -3.15 4.03 3.05
N GLY A 310 -4.27 4.15 3.75
CA GLY A 310 -5.62 4.10 3.17
C GLY A 310 -6.07 2.77 2.56
N PHE A 311 -5.27 1.70 2.62
CA PHE A 311 -5.60 0.38 2.08
C PHE A 311 -5.67 -0.67 3.20
N TYR A 312 -6.79 -1.37 3.28
CA TYR A 312 -7.05 -2.37 4.30
C TYR A 312 -7.19 -3.75 3.65
N TYR A 313 -6.58 -4.75 4.27
CA TYR A 313 -6.61 -6.14 3.84
C TYR A 313 -7.07 -7.04 4.99
N HIS A 314 -8.00 -7.97 4.72
CA HIS A 314 -8.45 -8.98 5.68
C HIS A 314 -7.78 -10.33 5.37
N PRO A 315 -6.75 -10.74 6.14
CA PRO A 315 -6.00 -11.97 5.87
C PRO A 315 -6.88 -13.21 5.89
N VAL A 316 -6.56 -14.21 5.07
CA VAL A 316 -7.32 -15.48 4.99
C VAL A 316 -7.34 -16.21 6.33
N SER A 317 -6.24 -16.11 7.07
CA SER A 317 -6.09 -16.67 8.42
C SER A 317 -7.09 -16.11 9.44
N GLU A 318 -7.70 -14.95 9.19
CA GLU A 318 -8.69 -14.32 10.08
C GLU A 318 -10.14 -14.69 9.75
N GLY A 319 -10.36 -15.52 8.72
CA GLY A 319 -11.67 -16.07 8.38
C GLY A 319 -12.27 -15.56 7.07
N THR A 320 -13.59 -15.62 6.98
CA THR A 320 -14.34 -15.28 5.76
C THR A 320 -14.57 -13.78 5.66
N SER A 321 -14.15 -13.18 4.54
CA SER A 321 -14.47 -11.79 4.19
C SER A 321 -15.86 -11.68 3.58
N ILE A 322 -16.57 -10.59 3.87
CA ILE A 322 -17.78 -10.21 3.12
C ILE A 322 -17.47 -9.60 1.76
N ILE A 323 -16.25 -9.04 1.60
CA ILE A 323 -15.76 -8.49 0.33
C ILE A 323 -14.96 -9.58 -0.38
N PRO A 324 -15.29 -9.97 -1.63
CA PRO A 324 -14.57 -11.01 -2.36
C PRO A 324 -13.08 -10.72 -2.53
N SER A 325 -12.68 -9.46 -2.79
CA SER A 325 -11.28 -9.05 -2.89
C SER A 325 -10.54 -9.11 -1.55
N ARG A 326 -11.28 -9.21 -0.43
CA ARG A 326 -10.78 -9.12 0.95
C ARG A 326 -10.07 -7.80 1.27
N THR A 327 -10.30 -6.77 0.46
CA THR A 327 -9.64 -5.48 0.56
C THR A 327 -10.63 -4.35 0.38
N TYR A 328 -10.28 -3.17 0.88
CA TYR A 328 -11.00 -1.93 0.62
C TYR A 328 -10.08 -0.71 0.84
N TYR A 329 -10.46 0.42 0.24
CA TYR A 329 -9.77 1.69 0.44
C TYR A 329 -10.60 2.65 1.30
N LEU A 330 -9.96 3.26 2.30
CA LEU A 330 -10.46 4.43 3.03
C LEU A 330 -9.51 5.59 2.75
N LEU A 331 -9.96 6.56 1.97
CA LEU A 331 -9.14 7.68 1.48
C LEU A 331 -9.67 8.99 2.05
N ASP A 332 -8.77 9.92 2.34
CA ASP A 332 -9.13 11.20 2.91
C ASP A 332 -8.71 12.32 1.98
N THR A 333 -9.66 13.15 1.54
CA THR A 333 -9.37 14.20 0.55
C THR A 333 -8.27 15.20 0.97
N PRO A 334 -8.12 15.57 2.28
CA PRO A 334 -7.03 16.43 2.72
C PRO A 334 -5.62 15.85 2.52
N SER A 335 -5.45 14.52 2.54
CA SER A 335 -4.18 13.82 2.33
C SER A 335 -4.06 13.19 0.93
N ASP A 336 -5.20 12.93 0.28
CA ASP A 336 -5.32 12.34 -1.04
C ASP A 336 -6.13 13.26 -1.98
N PRO A 337 -5.54 14.32 -2.54
CA PRO A 337 -6.29 15.34 -3.30
C PRO A 337 -6.77 14.85 -4.67
N TYR A 338 -6.32 13.67 -5.13
CA TYR A 338 -6.57 13.12 -6.46
C TYR A 338 -7.59 11.98 -6.48
N VAL A 339 -8.26 11.74 -5.36
CA VAL A 339 -9.34 10.75 -5.22
C VAL A 339 -10.47 10.96 -6.25
N PRO A 340 -11.29 9.93 -6.51
CA PRO A 340 -12.47 10.06 -7.36
C PRO A 340 -13.33 11.26 -6.97
N ARG A 341 -13.65 12.10 -7.96
CA ARG A 341 -14.40 13.34 -7.74
C ARG A 341 -15.90 13.14 -7.53
N GLU A 342 -16.42 11.99 -7.94
CA GLU A 342 -17.80 11.57 -7.78
C GLU A 342 -17.86 10.04 -7.87
N PRO A 343 -18.90 9.41 -7.31
CA PRO A 343 -19.07 7.97 -7.45
C PRO A 343 -19.13 7.56 -8.92
N GLY A 344 -18.36 6.53 -9.29
CA GLY A 344 -18.21 6.08 -10.68
C GLY A 344 -17.07 6.75 -11.45
N ALA A 345 -16.45 7.82 -10.92
CA ALA A 345 -15.31 8.48 -11.57
C ALA A 345 -14.00 7.74 -11.28
N HIS A 346 -13.02 7.86 -12.17
CA HIS A 346 -11.66 7.40 -11.89
C HIS A 346 -10.92 8.38 -10.96
N GLY A 347 -9.89 7.89 -10.28
CA GLY A 347 -9.06 8.71 -9.40
C GLY A 347 -7.65 8.15 -9.25
N ALA A 348 -6.85 8.82 -8.44
CA ALA A 348 -5.53 8.35 -8.06
C ALA A 348 -5.23 8.72 -6.62
N LYS A 349 -4.26 8.03 -6.03
CA LYS A 349 -3.73 8.31 -4.71
C LYS A 349 -2.22 8.47 -4.80
N LEU A 350 -1.67 9.30 -3.92
CA LEU A 350 -0.22 9.46 -3.76
C LEU A 350 0.25 8.63 -2.58
N ILE A 351 1.34 7.90 -2.75
CA ILE A 351 2.01 7.23 -1.62
C ILE A 351 3.51 7.43 -1.66
N ALA A 352 4.16 7.45 -0.50
CA ALA A 352 5.62 7.52 -0.44
C ALA A 352 6.29 6.19 -0.79
N PHE A 353 5.78 5.10 -0.23
CA PHE A 353 6.33 3.76 -0.39
C PHE A 353 5.21 2.72 -0.49
N PHE A 354 5.44 1.69 -1.30
CA PHE A 354 4.60 0.49 -1.33
C PHE A 354 5.03 -0.47 -0.22
N ASN A 355 4.05 -1.12 0.41
CA ASN A 355 4.36 -2.27 1.25
C ASN A 355 4.97 -3.37 0.35
N PRO A 356 6.18 -3.86 0.65
CA PRO A 356 6.82 -4.89 -0.16
C PRO A 356 6.08 -6.23 -0.13
N GLU A 357 5.27 -6.47 0.89
CA GLU A 357 4.43 -7.67 0.99
C GLU A 357 3.15 -7.48 0.17
N ASN A 358 3.02 -8.25 -0.92
CA ASN A 358 1.77 -8.32 -1.65
C ASN A 358 0.82 -9.28 -0.90
N PRO A 359 -0.48 -8.95 -0.74
CA PRO A 359 -1.46 -9.89 -0.17
C PRO A 359 -1.40 -11.30 -0.79
N LYS A 360 -1.15 -11.39 -2.11
CA LYS A 360 -0.97 -12.65 -2.82
C LYS A 360 0.25 -13.46 -2.33
N ASP A 361 1.33 -12.80 -1.97
CA ASP A 361 2.54 -13.49 -1.48
C ASP A 361 2.32 -14.09 -0.09
N VAL A 362 1.42 -13.50 0.69
CA VAL A 362 1.10 -13.95 2.06
C VAL A 362 0.02 -15.04 2.07
N ASP A 363 -1.06 -14.86 1.33
CA ASP A 363 -2.25 -15.73 1.39
C ASP A 363 -2.52 -16.49 0.06
N GLY A 364 -1.56 -16.48 -0.86
CA GLY A 364 -1.60 -17.24 -2.11
C GLY A 364 -2.69 -16.80 -3.07
N ASP A 365 -3.20 -17.75 -3.87
CA ASP A 365 -4.17 -17.47 -4.93
C ASP A 365 -5.51 -16.92 -4.44
N ILE A 366 -5.86 -17.16 -3.17
CA ILE A 366 -7.09 -16.61 -2.56
C ILE A 366 -7.02 -15.07 -2.50
N ALA A 367 -5.83 -14.53 -2.30
CA ALA A 367 -5.57 -13.10 -2.24
C ALA A 367 -5.07 -12.51 -3.57
N ALA A 368 -5.04 -13.30 -4.65
CA ALA A 368 -4.59 -12.83 -5.97
C ALA A 368 -5.43 -11.66 -6.50
N ASN A 369 -6.70 -11.59 -6.12
CA ASN A 369 -7.64 -10.55 -6.54
C ASN A 369 -7.75 -9.39 -5.53
N ALA A 370 -6.76 -9.22 -4.64
CA ALA A 370 -6.74 -8.16 -3.63
C ALA A 370 -6.82 -6.74 -4.22
N PHE A 371 -6.57 -6.59 -5.52
CA PHE A 371 -6.56 -5.31 -6.23
C PHE A 371 -7.66 -5.21 -7.30
N ASP A 372 -8.56 -6.20 -7.39
CA ASP A 372 -9.65 -6.26 -8.36
C ASP A 372 -11.00 -6.11 -7.67
N ASN A 373 -11.88 -5.27 -8.22
CA ASN A 373 -13.22 -4.96 -7.72
C ASN A 373 -13.22 -4.54 -6.24
N VAL A 374 -12.26 -3.70 -5.87
CA VAL A 374 -12.05 -3.21 -4.51
C VAL A 374 -12.97 -2.02 -4.23
N PRO A 375 -13.79 -2.05 -3.17
CA PRO A 375 -14.62 -0.90 -2.82
C PRO A 375 -13.75 0.25 -2.31
N VAL A 376 -14.02 1.46 -2.82
CA VAL A 376 -13.34 2.69 -2.42
C VAL A 376 -14.31 3.59 -1.67
N PHE A 377 -13.85 4.09 -0.53
CA PHE A 377 -14.56 5.02 0.32
C PHE A 377 -13.73 6.30 0.50
N VAL A 378 -14.36 7.47 0.42
CA VAL A 378 -13.64 8.75 0.50
C VAL A 378 -14.29 9.67 1.54
N SER A 379 -13.50 10.15 2.50
CA SER A 379 -13.90 11.20 3.44
C SER A 379 -13.58 12.60 2.90
N GLY A 380 -14.36 13.58 3.33
CA GLY A 380 -14.14 14.99 2.96
C GLY A 380 -14.14 15.24 1.45
N SER A 381 -14.74 14.34 0.65
CA SER A 381 -14.72 14.45 -0.80
C SER A 381 -15.29 15.80 -1.22
N ALA A 382 -14.64 16.43 -2.21
CA ALA A 382 -15.17 17.66 -2.80
C ALA A 382 -16.61 17.48 -3.28
N TRP A 383 -16.99 16.25 -3.64
CA TRP A 383 -18.35 15.84 -3.92
C TRP A 383 -19.30 16.02 -2.72
N ALA A 384 -18.94 15.50 -1.54
CA ALA A 384 -19.71 15.72 -0.32
C ALA A 384 -19.76 17.22 0.03
N CYS A 385 -18.63 17.93 -0.03
CA CYS A 385 -18.58 19.35 0.33
C CYS A 385 -19.35 20.27 -0.65
N ARG A 386 -19.23 20.07 -1.97
CA ARG A 386 -19.86 20.94 -3.00
C ARG A 386 -21.37 20.78 -3.08
N HIS A 387 -21.90 19.67 -2.59
CA HIS A 387 -23.34 19.38 -2.67
C HIS A 387 -24.11 19.72 -1.39
N ASN A 388 -23.57 20.64 -0.57
CA ASN A 388 -24.23 21.25 0.60
C ASN A 388 -24.83 20.20 1.56
N PHE A 389 -24.01 19.28 2.06
CA PHE A 389 -24.30 18.77 3.40
C PHE A 389 -24.16 19.96 4.35
N PRO A 390 -25.23 20.36 5.05
CA PRO A 390 -25.19 21.55 5.90
C PRO A 390 -24.09 21.38 6.94
N ASP A 391 -23.11 22.28 6.88
CA ASP A 391 -21.92 22.41 7.73
C ASP A 391 -22.24 22.32 9.24
N GLU A 392 -23.49 22.62 9.62
CA GLU A 392 -23.96 22.66 11.00
C GLU A 392 -24.58 21.35 11.53
N ALA A 393 -24.90 20.35 10.68
CA ALA A 393 -25.52 19.10 11.16
C ALA A 393 -24.52 17.99 11.52
N ILE A 394 -23.25 18.16 11.16
CA ILE A 394 -22.23 17.13 11.29
C ILE A 394 -20.88 17.74 11.72
N SER A 395 -20.89 18.59 12.74
CA SER A 395 -19.66 19.07 13.40
C SER A 395 -18.90 17.96 14.17
N GLY A 396 -19.01 16.70 13.71
CA GLY A 396 -18.44 15.52 14.39
C GLY A 396 -18.62 14.17 13.68
N ARG A 397 -18.96 14.11 12.38
CA ARG A 397 -18.85 12.85 11.62
C ARG A 397 -18.06 13.08 10.34
N ASP A 398 -16.80 12.65 10.38
CA ASP A 398 -15.99 12.34 9.22
C ASP A 398 -16.61 11.09 8.53
N GLY A 399 -17.66 11.34 7.76
CA GLY A 399 -18.37 10.34 7.00
C GLY A 399 -17.62 10.01 5.71
N TYR A 400 -17.55 8.72 5.39
CA TYR A 400 -17.01 8.21 4.15
C TYR A 400 -18.12 7.93 3.16
N VAL A 401 -17.94 8.38 1.91
CA VAL A 401 -18.85 8.10 0.79
C VAL A 401 -18.33 6.90 0.00
N TYR A 402 -19.20 5.95 -0.31
CA TYR A 402 -18.88 4.83 -1.21
C TYR A 402 -18.81 5.30 -2.67
N MET A 403 -17.61 5.27 -3.26
CA MET A 403 -17.34 5.80 -4.60
C MET A 403 -17.46 4.75 -5.72
N GLY A 404 -17.67 3.47 -5.39
CA GLY A 404 -17.77 2.36 -6.35
C GLY A 404 -16.71 1.27 -6.14
N MET A 405 -16.64 0.36 -7.10
CA MET A 405 -15.65 -0.72 -7.18
C MET A 405 -14.53 -0.32 -8.14
N TYR A 406 -13.29 -0.59 -7.75
CA TYR A 406 -12.10 -0.14 -8.46
C TYR A 406 -11.10 -1.27 -8.67
N ASN A 407 -10.36 -1.17 -9.77
CA ASN A 407 -9.18 -1.99 -10.00
C ASN A 407 -7.92 -1.13 -9.98
N GLN A 408 -6.82 -1.75 -9.56
CA GLN A 408 -5.47 -1.22 -9.71
C GLN A 408 -4.72 -2.05 -10.75
N LEU A 409 -5.11 -1.90 -12.03
CA LEU A 409 -4.57 -2.71 -13.13
C LEU A 409 -3.17 -2.30 -13.58
N ARG A 410 -2.73 -1.09 -13.22
CA ARG A 410 -1.49 -0.50 -13.72
C ARG A 410 -0.47 -0.43 -12.59
N PHE A 411 0.77 -0.76 -12.93
CA PHE A 411 1.92 -0.47 -12.07
C PHE A 411 1.97 1.02 -11.73
N SER A 412 2.32 1.28 -10.48
CA SER A 412 2.44 2.62 -9.96
C SER A 412 3.58 3.39 -10.62
N ASP A 413 3.35 4.66 -10.96
CA ASP A 413 4.37 5.51 -11.58
C ASP A 413 5.03 6.39 -10.50
N LYS A 414 6.36 6.40 -10.43
CA LYS A 414 7.13 7.33 -9.58
C LYS A 414 6.99 8.74 -10.13
N LEU A 415 6.74 9.73 -9.26
CA LEU A 415 6.77 11.13 -9.67
C LEU A 415 8.21 11.57 -9.92
N ASP A 416 8.43 12.30 -11.01
CA ASP A 416 9.65 13.06 -11.24
C ASP A 416 9.67 14.34 -10.37
N TYR A 417 10.83 15.01 -10.32
CA TYR A 417 11.01 16.24 -9.56
C TYR A 417 9.98 17.31 -9.93
N ASP A 418 9.82 17.61 -11.22
CA ASP A 418 8.95 18.70 -11.70
C ASP A 418 7.50 18.48 -11.30
N ARG A 419 6.96 17.26 -11.49
CA ARG A 419 5.58 16.93 -11.09
C ARG A 419 5.41 16.96 -9.58
N LEU A 420 6.40 16.51 -8.81
CA LEU A 420 6.35 16.61 -7.36
C LEU A 420 6.30 18.08 -6.92
N VAL A 421 7.10 18.96 -7.53
CA VAL A 421 7.14 20.38 -7.21
C VAL A 421 5.85 21.09 -7.61
N GLU A 422 5.39 20.89 -8.85
CA GLU A 422 4.29 21.64 -9.45
C GLU A 422 2.91 21.12 -9.08
N GLN A 423 2.74 19.79 -9.06
CA GLN A 423 1.42 19.17 -8.97
C GLN A 423 1.10 18.69 -7.57
N VAL A 424 2.09 18.39 -6.72
CA VAL A 424 1.79 17.95 -5.34
C VAL A 424 1.67 19.16 -4.42
N PRO A 425 0.49 19.40 -3.81
CA PRO A 425 0.33 20.53 -2.89
C PRO A 425 1.27 20.41 -1.70
N ASN A 426 1.74 21.55 -1.19
CA ASN A 426 2.66 21.55 -0.04
C ASN A 426 2.05 20.88 1.20
N SER A 427 0.74 21.01 1.43
CA SER A 427 0.04 20.32 2.52
C SER A 427 0.21 18.80 2.47
N ILE A 428 0.26 18.22 1.27
CA ILE A 428 0.45 16.77 1.07
C ILE A 428 1.89 16.37 1.35
N LYS A 429 2.86 17.18 0.94
CA LYS A 429 4.29 16.97 1.28
C LYS A 429 4.50 17.04 2.79
N MET A 430 3.85 18.00 3.45
CA MET A 430 3.86 18.15 4.91
C MET A 430 3.25 16.94 5.61
N TYR A 431 2.09 16.47 5.14
CA TYR A 431 1.44 15.27 5.65
C TYR A 431 2.37 14.05 5.54
N TRP A 432 2.94 13.78 4.36
CA TRP A 432 3.86 12.65 4.19
C TRP A 432 5.14 12.81 5.00
N ALA A 433 5.68 14.02 5.12
CA ALA A 433 6.85 14.26 5.95
C ALA A 433 6.59 13.97 7.43
N GLU A 434 5.41 14.33 7.95
CA GLU A 434 4.99 13.96 9.31
C GLU A 434 4.89 12.44 9.47
N GLN A 435 4.19 11.76 8.54
CA GLN A 435 4.01 10.31 8.60
C GLN A 435 5.33 9.53 8.50
N LEU A 436 6.27 10.00 7.67
CA LEU A 436 7.56 9.34 7.47
C LEU A 436 8.57 9.62 8.58
N ALA A 437 8.47 10.77 9.25
CA ALA A 437 9.30 11.10 10.40
C ALA A 437 8.80 10.45 11.70
N ASP A 438 7.53 10.02 11.76
CA ASP A 438 6.95 9.36 12.93
C ASP A 438 7.73 8.10 13.31
N ILE A 439 8.19 8.02 14.57
CA ILE A 439 8.98 6.90 15.10
C ILE A 439 8.13 5.61 15.18
N THR A 440 6.82 5.74 15.27
CA THR A 440 5.87 4.61 15.32
C THR A 440 5.51 4.05 13.94
N ARG A 441 6.11 4.57 12.87
CA ARG A 441 5.91 4.07 11.51
C ARG A 441 6.24 2.57 11.40
N PRO A 442 5.60 1.84 10.46
CA PRO A 442 5.88 0.42 10.25
C PRO A 442 7.34 0.13 9.88
N THR A 443 7.84 -1.05 10.27
CA THR A 443 9.21 -1.49 9.99
C THR A 443 9.55 -1.45 8.51
N TRP A 444 8.64 -1.86 7.63
CA TRP A 444 8.86 -1.84 6.18
C TRP A 444 9.03 -0.41 5.62
N VAL A 445 8.39 0.59 6.24
CA VAL A 445 8.60 2.01 5.88
C VAL A 445 9.97 2.46 6.32
N THR A 446 10.40 2.09 7.53
CA THR A 446 11.75 2.36 8.03
C THR A 446 12.82 1.75 7.11
N GLU A 447 12.65 0.52 6.65
CA GLU A 447 13.56 -0.10 5.69
C GLU A 447 13.58 0.61 4.33
N ALA A 448 12.42 1.08 3.86
CA ALA A 448 12.34 1.86 2.63
C ALA A 448 13.06 3.21 2.76
N LEU A 449 12.91 3.89 3.91
CA LEU A 449 13.63 5.12 4.24
C LEU A 449 15.14 4.89 4.35
N MET A 450 15.57 3.77 4.95
CA MET A 450 17.00 3.41 5.01
C MET A 450 17.58 3.35 3.61
N LYS A 451 16.92 2.62 2.69
CA LYS A 451 17.37 2.50 1.29
C LYS A 451 17.33 3.84 0.54
N ALA A 452 16.42 4.74 0.89
CA ALA A 452 16.29 6.05 0.23
C ALA A 452 17.36 7.06 0.68
N PHE A 453 17.63 7.14 1.99
CA PHE A 453 18.56 8.13 2.57
C PHE A 453 20.00 7.63 2.72
N GLU A 454 20.20 6.32 2.68
CA GLU A 454 21.49 5.63 2.71
C GLU A 454 21.40 4.46 1.73
N PRO A 455 21.71 4.67 0.44
CA PRO A 455 21.68 3.61 -0.54
C PRO A 455 22.50 2.40 -0.09
N LYS A 456 21.90 1.21 -0.20
CA LYS A 456 22.56 -0.04 0.19
C LYS A 456 23.83 -0.21 -0.65
N PRO A 457 25.00 -0.51 -0.05
CA PRO A 457 26.22 -0.68 -0.82
C PRO A 457 26.05 -1.83 -1.82
N GLU A 458 26.55 -1.64 -3.04
CA GLU A 458 26.49 -2.65 -4.10
C GLU A 458 27.75 -3.53 -4.07
N TYR A 459 27.60 -4.81 -4.42
CA TYR A 459 28.73 -5.72 -4.54
C TYR A 459 29.49 -5.46 -5.85
N GLY A 460 30.65 -4.82 -5.77
CA GLY A 460 31.54 -4.61 -6.92
C GLY A 460 32.63 -5.67 -7.10
N GLY A 461 32.64 -6.73 -6.30
CA GLY A 461 33.68 -7.76 -6.33
C GLY A 461 33.50 -8.83 -7.43
N PRO A 462 34.48 -9.72 -7.63
CA PRO A 462 34.37 -10.81 -8.59
C PRO A 462 33.25 -11.79 -8.20
N LEU A 463 32.49 -12.26 -9.19
CA LEU A 463 31.50 -13.31 -9.01
C LEU A 463 32.17 -14.69 -8.86
N PRO A 464 31.53 -15.66 -8.17
CA PRO A 464 32.02 -17.03 -8.12
C PRO A 464 32.29 -17.59 -9.52
N GLY A 465 33.49 -18.13 -9.75
CA GLY A 465 33.93 -18.66 -11.05
C GLY A 465 34.64 -17.67 -11.98
N ALA A 466 34.66 -16.38 -11.65
CA ALA A 466 35.38 -15.36 -12.44
C ALA A 466 36.77 -15.00 -11.87
N GLY A 467 37.17 -15.56 -10.72
CA GLY A 467 38.44 -15.28 -10.05
C GLY A 467 38.88 -16.38 -9.09
N GLU A 468 40.04 -16.19 -8.45
CA GLU A 468 40.53 -17.11 -7.42
C GLU A 468 39.55 -17.17 -6.24
N ASP A 469 39.17 -18.37 -5.82
CA ASP A 469 38.16 -18.60 -4.79
C ASP A 469 38.47 -17.87 -3.47
N ASP A 470 39.75 -17.74 -3.12
CA ASP A 470 40.19 -17.03 -1.92
C ASP A 470 39.96 -15.52 -2.02
N VAL A 471 40.13 -14.94 -3.21
CA VAL A 471 39.81 -13.53 -3.48
C VAL A 471 38.30 -13.33 -3.38
N VAL A 472 37.51 -14.16 -4.06
CA VAL A 472 36.03 -14.08 -4.01
C VAL A 472 35.53 -14.16 -2.58
N ARG A 473 36.04 -15.12 -1.77
CA ARG A 473 35.65 -15.27 -0.37
C ARG A 473 35.98 -14.05 0.47
N LYS A 474 37.15 -13.44 0.27
CA LYS A 474 37.57 -12.24 0.99
C LYS A 474 36.71 -11.03 0.62
N GLU A 475 36.43 -10.85 -0.67
CA GLU A 475 35.62 -9.76 -1.22
C GLU A 475 34.16 -9.85 -0.75
N VAL A 476 33.55 -11.04 -0.86
CA VAL A 476 32.21 -11.30 -0.31
C VAL A 476 32.19 -11.06 1.20
N GLY A 477 33.20 -11.54 1.92
CA GLY A 477 33.32 -11.32 3.36
C GLY A 477 33.46 -9.85 3.75
N ARG A 478 34.09 -9.01 2.91
CA ARG A 478 34.13 -7.56 3.09
C ARG A 478 32.76 -6.94 2.87
N HIS A 479 32.13 -7.26 1.75
CA HIS A 479 30.80 -6.74 1.42
C HIS A 479 29.76 -7.08 2.49
N LEU A 480 29.80 -8.28 3.07
CA LEU A 480 28.92 -8.65 4.19
C LEU A 480 29.15 -7.79 5.46
N ARG A 481 30.38 -7.34 5.72
CA ARG A 481 30.65 -6.39 6.81
C ARG A 481 30.13 -5.01 6.47
N ASP A 482 30.36 -4.54 5.25
CA ASP A 482 29.86 -3.25 4.77
C ASP A 482 28.32 -3.20 4.85
N LEU A 483 27.64 -4.30 4.51
CA LEU A 483 26.19 -4.43 4.66
C LEU A 483 25.71 -4.37 6.12
N LYS A 484 26.46 -4.99 7.04
CA LYS A 484 26.11 -4.97 8.47
C LYS A 484 26.33 -3.58 9.07
N GLU A 485 27.41 -2.91 8.69
CA GLU A 485 27.71 -1.54 9.10
C GLU A 485 26.65 -0.57 8.55
N TRP A 486 26.34 -0.68 7.25
CA TRP A 486 25.27 0.06 6.61
C TRP A 486 23.93 -0.08 7.33
N GLU A 487 23.53 -1.30 7.72
CA GLU A 487 22.24 -1.51 8.39
C GLU A 487 22.16 -0.74 9.72
N VAL A 488 23.25 -0.74 10.49
CA VAL A 488 23.33 -0.03 11.79
C VAL A 488 23.33 1.49 11.58
N GLU A 489 24.13 1.98 10.63
CA GLU A 489 24.24 3.42 10.37
C GLU A 489 22.96 3.99 9.75
N ALA A 490 22.41 3.33 8.72
CA ALA A 490 21.19 3.74 8.06
C ALA A 490 20.00 3.74 9.03
N ARG A 491 19.89 2.72 9.88
CA ARG A 491 18.84 2.67 10.93
C ARG A 491 18.98 3.84 11.90
N LYS A 492 20.19 4.08 12.42
CA LYS A 492 20.47 5.21 13.33
C LYS A 492 20.17 6.57 12.69
N LYS A 493 20.42 6.73 11.39
CA LYS A 493 20.10 7.96 10.65
C LYS A 493 18.58 8.13 10.51
N VAL A 494 17.88 7.09 10.10
CA VAL A 494 16.42 7.09 9.90
C VAL A 494 15.65 7.23 11.21
N GLU A 495 16.15 6.69 12.33
CA GLU A 495 15.58 6.91 13.67
C GLU A 495 15.63 8.37 14.12
N LYS A 496 16.59 9.16 13.61
CA LYS A 496 16.76 10.58 13.91
C LYS A 496 16.13 11.50 12.87
N LEU A 497 15.44 10.93 11.88
CA LEU A 497 14.88 11.68 10.78
C LEU A 497 13.78 12.61 11.28
N THR A 498 13.92 13.91 11.01
CA THR A 498 12.91 14.91 11.33
C THR A 498 11.97 15.13 10.15
N LYS A 499 10.82 15.76 10.41
CA LYS A 499 9.89 16.19 9.36
C LYS A 499 10.59 17.12 8.36
N GLU A 500 11.44 18.02 8.86
CA GLU A 500 12.19 18.98 8.06
C GLU A 500 13.18 18.29 7.11
N ASP A 501 13.84 17.21 7.58
CA ASP A 501 14.73 16.41 6.75
C ASP A 501 13.97 15.76 5.58
N VAL A 502 12.78 15.22 5.84
CA VAL A 502 11.93 14.59 4.80
C VAL A 502 11.40 15.64 3.82
N LEU A 503 10.97 16.80 4.30
CA LEU A 503 10.53 17.91 3.45
C LEU A 503 11.64 18.41 2.54
N LYS A 504 12.85 18.54 3.10
CA LYS A 504 14.03 18.88 2.32
C LYS A 504 14.27 17.83 1.24
N ALA A 505 14.21 16.54 1.57
CA ALA A 505 14.39 15.46 0.61
C ALA A 505 13.36 15.47 -0.53
N PHE A 506 12.11 15.88 -0.28
CA PHE A 506 11.12 16.09 -1.34
C PHE A 506 11.49 17.26 -2.29
N GLY A 507 12.27 18.24 -1.82
CA GLY A 507 12.75 19.38 -2.59
C GLY A 507 14.11 19.19 -3.26
N ASP A 508 14.83 18.11 -2.92
CA ASP A 508 16.12 17.77 -3.53
C ASP A 508 15.90 17.15 -4.93
N GLU A 509 16.85 17.33 -5.84
CA GLU A 509 16.81 16.84 -7.22
C GLU A 509 16.97 15.31 -7.32
N ASP A 510 16.55 14.72 -8.45
CA ASP A 510 16.69 13.27 -8.67
C ASP A 510 18.15 12.80 -8.74
N ALA A 511 19.06 13.72 -9.12
CA ALA A 511 20.50 13.45 -9.26
C ALA A 511 21.32 13.85 -8.00
N ALA A 512 20.66 14.32 -6.94
CA ALA A 512 21.33 14.66 -5.69
C ALA A 512 21.93 13.41 -5.00
N ASP A 513 22.81 13.63 -4.02
CA ASP A 513 23.38 12.57 -3.19
C ASP A 513 23.08 12.84 -1.69
N PRO A 514 22.13 12.09 -1.08
CA PRO A 514 21.30 11.05 -1.68
C PRO A 514 20.23 11.62 -2.63
N PRO A 515 19.66 10.80 -3.54
CA PRO A 515 18.60 11.23 -4.44
C PRO A 515 17.38 11.77 -3.69
N GLY A 516 16.71 12.76 -4.28
CA GLY A 516 15.48 13.30 -3.73
C GLY A 516 14.40 12.23 -3.51
N LEU A 517 13.64 12.38 -2.42
CA LEU A 517 12.51 11.52 -2.13
C LEU A 517 11.36 11.86 -3.09
N ARG A 518 10.66 10.83 -3.59
CA ARG A 518 9.50 11.00 -4.48
C ARG A 518 8.33 10.18 -4.02
N LEU A 519 7.14 10.69 -4.34
CA LEU A 519 5.89 9.96 -4.20
C LEU A 519 5.63 9.11 -5.44
N TRP A 520 4.66 8.22 -5.34
CA TRP A 520 4.20 7.34 -6.40
C TRP A 520 2.70 7.50 -6.61
N TRP A 521 2.27 7.37 -7.86
CA TRP A 521 0.87 7.29 -8.22
C TRP A 521 0.34 5.87 -8.05
N GLU A 522 -0.73 5.75 -7.27
CA GLU A 522 -1.58 4.57 -7.20
C GLU A 522 -2.88 4.86 -7.95
N TYR A 523 -3.08 4.20 -9.08
CA TYR A 523 -4.20 4.49 -9.99
C TYR A 523 -5.46 3.71 -9.60
N LEU A 524 -6.58 4.43 -9.47
CA LEU A 524 -7.88 3.87 -9.11
C LEU A 524 -8.80 3.95 -10.34
N GLN A 525 -8.89 2.84 -11.08
CA GLN A 525 -9.83 2.71 -12.19
C GLN A 525 -11.18 2.21 -11.68
N CYS A 526 -12.19 3.07 -11.63
CA CYS A 526 -13.56 2.63 -11.41
C CYS A 526 -14.00 1.64 -12.50
N VAL A 527 -14.50 0.48 -12.07
CA VAL A 527 -15.03 -0.59 -12.95
C VAL A 527 -16.54 -0.74 -12.83
N GLY A 528 -17.16 -0.12 -11.83
CA GLY A 528 -18.60 -0.09 -11.65
C GLY A 528 -19.00 0.44 -10.28
N TRP A 529 -20.30 0.50 -10.05
CA TRP A 529 -20.88 0.88 -8.76
C TRP A 529 -21.89 -0.18 -8.34
N ASP A 530 -21.56 -0.95 -7.28
CA ASP A 530 -22.38 -2.07 -6.85
C ASP A 530 -23.48 -1.61 -5.90
N ARG A 531 -24.69 -1.49 -6.43
CA ARG A 531 -25.88 -1.12 -5.68
C ARG A 531 -26.21 -2.13 -4.58
N GLY A 532 -26.05 -3.43 -4.85
CA GLY A 532 -26.38 -4.47 -3.87
C GLY A 532 -25.45 -4.39 -2.66
N PHE A 533 -24.16 -4.18 -2.91
CA PHE A 533 -23.18 -3.95 -1.84
C PHE A 533 -23.48 -2.67 -1.04
N TYR A 534 -23.78 -1.56 -1.72
CA TYR A 534 -24.17 -0.32 -1.07
C TYR A 534 -25.42 -0.48 -0.19
N ASP A 535 -26.49 -1.10 -0.70
CA ASP A 535 -27.73 -1.33 0.04
C ASP A 535 -27.51 -2.22 1.28
N VAL A 536 -26.57 -3.18 1.21
CA VAL A 536 -26.12 -3.97 2.37
C VAL A 536 -25.46 -3.07 3.41
N LEU A 537 -24.54 -2.19 3.01
CA LEU A 537 -23.86 -1.28 3.94
C LEU A 537 -24.85 -0.36 4.66
N VAL A 538 -25.78 0.25 3.93
CA VAL A 538 -26.81 1.14 4.51
C VAL A 538 -27.63 0.38 5.56
N ARG A 539 -28.13 -0.80 5.22
CA ARG A 539 -28.93 -1.62 6.14
C ARG A 539 -28.15 -2.02 7.39
N GLU A 540 -26.88 -2.40 7.25
CA GLU A 540 -26.08 -2.81 8.41
C GLU A 540 -25.65 -1.60 9.26
N GLN A 541 -25.45 -0.43 8.66
CA GLN A 541 -25.22 0.81 9.40
C GLN A 541 -26.45 1.24 10.21
N ASP A 542 -27.66 1.13 9.66
CA ASP A 542 -28.89 1.42 10.39
C ASP A 542 -29.03 0.55 11.64
N LYS A 543 -28.74 -0.75 11.51
CA LYS A 543 -28.71 -1.69 12.64
C LYS A 543 -27.62 -1.33 13.64
N TRP A 544 -26.43 -0.93 13.16
CA TRP A 544 -25.31 -0.51 13.99
C TRP A 544 -25.68 0.69 14.86
N VAL A 545 -26.20 1.76 14.24
CA VAL A 545 -26.63 2.98 14.93
C VAL A 545 -27.77 2.69 15.92
N ALA A 546 -28.73 1.84 15.55
CA ALA A 546 -29.80 1.43 16.47
C ALA A 546 -29.26 0.68 17.71
N LYS A 547 -28.22 -0.14 17.52
CA LYS A 547 -27.55 -0.85 18.63
C LYS A 547 -26.77 0.11 19.53
N GLU A 548 -26.03 1.06 18.97
CA GLU A 548 -25.29 2.06 19.76
C GLU A 548 -26.21 2.92 20.61
N LYS A 549 -27.30 3.45 20.02
CA LYS A 549 -28.30 4.21 20.78
C LYS A 549 -28.88 3.45 21.97
N LYS A 550 -29.06 2.13 21.82
CA LYS A 550 -29.55 1.29 22.93
C LYS A 550 -28.53 1.19 24.06
N VAL A 551 -27.25 1.05 23.73
CA VAL A 551 -26.16 0.99 24.72
C VAL A 551 -26.02 2.31 25.47
N ASP A 552 -26.20 3.45 24.80
CA ASP A 552 -26.12 4.77 25.45
C ASP A 552 -27.28 5.00 26.44
N VAL A 553 -28.51 4.64 26.06
CA VAL A 553 -29.67 4.70 26.96
C VAL A 553 -29.47 3.79 28.18
N ASP A 554 -28.92 2.59 27.96
CA ASP A 554 -28.61 1.67 29.06
C ASP A 554 -27.48 2.20 29.96
N ARG A 555 -26.61 3.12 29.49
CA ARG A 555 -25.51 3.73 30.28
C ARG A 555 -25.96 4.94 31.10
N GLU A 556 -26.88 5.75 30.56
CA GLU A 556 -27.44 6.92 31.28
C GLU A 556 -28.44 6.53 32.38
N GLY A 557 -28.95 5.29 32.34
CA GLY A 557 -29.87 4.74 33.35
C GLY A 557 -29.22 4.22 34.64
N TRP A 558 -27.89 4.26 34.76
CA TRP A 558 -27.14 3.94 35.98
C TRP A 558 -26.52 5.21 36.57
#